data_AF-A0A929ATE6-F1
#
_entry.id   AF-A0A929ATE6-F1
#
_cell.length_a   1.000
_cell.length_b   1.000
_cell.length_c   1.000
_cell.angle_alpha   90.00
_cell.angle_beta   90.00
_cell.angle_gamma   90.00
#
_symmetry.space_group_name_H-M   'P 1'
#
loop_
_entity.id
_entity.type
_entity.pdbx_description
1 polymer ?
#
loop_
_entity_poly.entity_id
_entity_poly.type
_entity_poly.pdbx_seq_one_letter_code
_entity_poly.pdbx_strand_id
1 'polypeptide(L)'
;MIYQPPRPKIPECTWQRPLGLDWDNPYTVRYASNLDDGPWHGMPLGGFGAGCIGRSPRGEFNLWHLDGGEHVFKSLPACQFSIFEQSENSSAQAYALCTEPPEDGSLKRWQWYPTSGGAGEQR
;
A
#
# COMPACT_ATOMS: atom_id res chain seq x y z
N MET A 1 -3.44 15.59 27.70
CA MET A 1 -2.57 14.44 27.36
C MET A 1 -3.42 13.44 26.61
N ILE A 2 -3.02 13.05 25.39
CA ILE A 2 -3.70 12.01 24.63
C ILE A 2 -3.12 10.67 25.11
N TYR A 3 -3.97 9.76 25.58
CA TYR A 3 -3.54 8.40 25.93
C TYR A 3 -3.13 7.68 24.65
N GLN A 4 -1.85 7.32 24.52
CA GLN A 4 -1.39 6.42 23.48
C GLN A 4 -1.47 4.99 24.00
N PRO A 5 -2.33 4.12 23.42
CA PRO A 5 -2.31 2.72 23.78
C PRO A 5 -0.95 2.10 23.43
N PRO A 6 -0.51 1.07 24.18
CA PRO A 6 0.73 0.38 23.88
C PRO A 6 0.68 -0.19 22.46
N ARG A 7 1.77 -0.04 21.71
CA ARG A 7 1.90 -0.64 20.38
C ARG A 7 1.84 -2.16 20.53
N PRO A 8 1.06 -2.87 19.71
CA PRO A 8 1.06 -4.33 19.74
C PRO A 8 2.45 -4.86 19.40
N LYS A 9 2.91 -5.89 20.14
CA LYS A 9 4.17 -6.56 19.83
C LYS A 9 3.99 -7.41 18.58
N ILE A 10 4.67 -7.04 17.49
CA ILE A 10 4.65 -7.80 16.24
C ILE A 10 5.48 -9.09 16.45
N PRO A 11 4.94 -10.29 16.16
CA PRO A 11 5.70 -11.54 16.28
C PRO A 11 6.91 -11.58 15.34
N GLU A 12 8.04 -12.13 15.80
CA GLU A 12 9.29 -12.21 15.02
C GLU A 12 9.17 -13.05 13.74
N CYS A 13 8.25 -14.02 13.72
CA CYS A 13 7.96 -14.84 12.54
C CYS A 13 7.10 -14.14 11.48
N THR A 14 6.66 -12.91 11.74
CA THR A 14 5.86 -12.14 10.78
C THR A 14 6.72 -11.80 9.58
N TRP A 15 6.20 -12.06 8.38
CA TRP A 15 6.84 -11.57 7.16
C TRP A 15 6.92 -10.04 7.19
N GLN A 16 8.10 -9.50 6.94
CA GLN A 16 8.38 -8.07 7.02
C GLN A 16 8.94 -7.57 5.70
N ARG A 17 8.44 -6.42 5.25
CA ARG A 17 8.94 -5.71 4.08
C ARG A 17 8.76 -4.20 4.27
N PRO A 18 9.77 -3.36 3.99
CA PRO A 18 9.60 -1.91 4.01
C PRO A 18 8.54 -1.46 3.01
N LEU A 19 7.77 -0.44 3.38
CA LEU A 19 6.79 0.19 2.49
C LEU A 19 7.49 0.70 1.23
N GLY A 20 7.01 0.31 0.05
CA GLY A 20 7.54 0.77 -1.22
C GLY A 20 8.92 0.21 -1.63
N LEU A 21 9.45 -0.80 -0.93
CA LEU A 21 10.66 -1.48 -1.39
C LEU A 21 10.33 -2.28 -2.67
N ASP A 22 11.06 -2.01 -3.76
CA ASP A 22 10.92 -2.69 -5.06
C ASP A 22 11.40 -4.14 -5.06
N TRP A 23 10.96 -4.89 -6.07
CA TRP A 23 11.31 -6.30 -6.27
C TRP A 23 12.35 -6.43 -7.38
N ASP A 24 13.52 -6.99 -7.06
CA ASP A 24 14.60 -7.13 -8.03
C ASP A 24 14.29 -8.15 -9.12
N ASN A 25 13.86 -9.35 -8.73
CA ASN A 25 13.56 -10.46 -9.62
C ASN A 25 12.31 -11.21 -9.12
N PRO A 26 11.12 -10.59 -9.19
CA PRO A 26 9.90 -11.30 -8.83
C PRO A 26 9.67 -12.47 -9.79
N TYR A 27 9.01 -13.52 -9.28
CA TYR A 27 8.54 -14.60 -10.14
C TYR A 27 7.66 -14.05 -11.26
N THR A 28 7.81 -14.60 -12.45
CA THR A 28 6.93 -14.34 -13.58
C THR A 28 6.40 -15.65 -14.14
N VAL A 29 5.20 -15.60 -14.69
CA VAL A 29 4.56 -16.79 -15.24
C VAL A 29 5.31 -17.37 -16.43
N ARG A 30 5.22 -18.70 -16.56
CA ARG A 30 5.85 -19.43 -17.66
C ARG A 30 5.14 -19.28 -19.00
N TYR A 31 3.81 -19.14 -19.00
CA TYR A 31 2.99 -19.03 -20.21
C TYR A 31 2.06 -17.82 -20.13
N ALA A 32 1.79 -17.20 -21.27
CA ALA A 32 0.93 -16.01 -21.36
C ALA A 32 -0.53 -16.23 -20.90
N SER A 33 -0.98 -17.48 -20.87
CA SER A 33 -2.32 -17.84 -20.38
C SER A 33 -2.42 -17.92 -18.85
N ASN A 34 -1.28 -17.90 -18.15
CA ASN A 34 -1.28 -17.92 -16.69
C ASN A 34 -1.49 -16.50 -16.16
N LEU A 35 -2.27 -16.40 -15.08
CA LEU A 35 -2.46 -15.17 -14.34
C LEU A 35 -1.14 -14.73 -13.69
N ASP A 36 -0.73 -13.51 -13.95
CA ASP A 36 0.44 -12.85 -13.36
C ASP A 36 0.09 -11.41 -13.00
N ASP A 37 -0.24 -11.19 -11.74
CA ASP A 37 -0.54 -9.86 -11.20
C ASP A 37 0.72 -9.14 -10.70
N GLY A 38 1.88 -9.77 -10.88
CA GLY A 38 3.15 -9.32 -10.35
C GLY A 38 3.30 -9.58 -8.83
N PRO A 39 4.30 -8.96 -8.19
CA PRO A 39 4.67 -9.32 -6.81
C PRO A 39 3.95 -8.51 -5.72
N TRP A 40 3.13 -7.54 -6.11
CA TRP A 40 2.56 -6.55 -5.20
C TRP A 40 1.30 -7.07 -4.51
N HIS A 41 1.48 -8.06 -3.65
CA HIS A 41 0.41 -8.67 -2.86
C HIS A 41 0.66 -8.51 -1.36
N GLY A 42 -0.43 -8.52 -0.60
CA GLY A 42 -0.40 -8.57 0.86
C GLY A 42 -1.48 -9.50 1.40
N MET A 43 -1.56 -9.58 2.72
CA MET A 43 -2.58 -10.39 3.39
C MET A 43 -3.99 -9.89 3.06
N PRO A 44 -4.90 -10.76 2.57
CA PRO A 44 -6.26 -10.34 2.23
C PRO A 44 -7.05 -9.96 3.48
N LEU A 45 -7.91 -8.96 3.33
CA LEU A 45 -8.91 -8.54 4.30
C LEU A 45 -10.27 -9.02 3.84
N GLY A 46 -10.86 -9.97 4.57
CA GLY A 46 -12.15 -10.55 4.22
C GLY A 46 -12.45 -11.81 5.02
N GLY A 47 -13.73 -12.06 5.29
CA GLY A 47 -14.19 -13.29 5.93
C GLY A 47 -14.50 -14.39 4.90
N PHE A 48 -14.65 -15.62 5.37
CA PHE A 48 -15.08 -16.72 4.50
C PHE A 48 -16.48 -16.45 3.93
N GLY A 49 -16.61 -16.52 2.60
CA GLY A 49 -17.86 -16.25 1.88
C GLY A 49 -18.22 -14.77 1.72
N ALA A 50 -17.45 -13.84 2.29
CA ALA A 50 -17.70 -12.40 2.16
C ALA A 50 -16.98 -11.75 0.97
N GLY A 51 -16.09 -12.51 0.32
CA GLY A 51 -15.08 -11.96 -0.56
C GLY A 51 -13.90 -11.36 0.21
N CYS A 52 -12.89 -10.87 -0.51
CA CYS A 52 -11.73 -10.22 0.11
C CYS A 52 -11.15 -9.08 -0.73
N ILE A 53 -10.40 -8.21 -0.04
CA ILE A 53 -9.66 -7.11 -0.63
C ILE A 53 -8.18 -7.25 -0.25
N GLY A 54 -7.28 -7.16 -1.21
CA GLY A 54 -5.84 -7.12 -0.97
C GLY A 54 -5.32 -5.70 -0.88
N ARG A 55 -4.36 -5.50 0.03
CA ARG A 55 -3.58 -4.28 0.17
C ARG A 55 -2.10 -4.62 0.09
N SER A 56 -1.37 -3.94 -0.79
CA SER A 56 0.02 -4.29 -1.07
C SER A 56 1.03 -3.60 -0.13
N PRO A 57 2.30 -4.04 -0.11
CA PRO A 57 3.40 -3.37 0.56
C PRO A 57 3.78 -1.98 -0.01
N ARG A 58 3.16 -1.52 -1.10
CA ARG A 58 3.24 -0.12 -1.56
C ARG A 58 2.13 0.75 -0.98
N GLY A 59 1.10 0.14 -0.38
CA GLY A 59 0.03 0.80 0.37
C GLY A 59 -1.32 0.88 -0.35
N GLU A 60 -1.35 0.58 -1.65
CA GLU A 60 -2.55 0.53 -2.49
C GLU A 60 -3.45 -0.67 -2.18
N PHE A 61 -4.75 -0.47 -2.35
CA PHE A 61 -5.72 -1.55 -2.45
C PHE A 61 -5.82 -1.96 -3.92
N ASN A 62 -5.47 -3.21 -4.23
CA ASN A 62 -5.23 -3.64 -5.60
C ASN A 62 -5.84 -4.99 -5.98
N LEU A 63 -6.29 -5.81 -5.03
CA LEU A 63 -6.92 -7.09 -5.34
C LEU A 63 -8.36 -7.07 -4.84
N TRP A 64 -9.30 -7.46 -5.70
CA TRP A 64 -10.73 -7.46 -5.40
C TRP A 64 -11.33 -8.82 -5.76
N HIS A 65 -11.58 -9.63 -4.73
CA HIS A 65 -12.37 -10.86 -4.81
C HIS A 65 -13.72 -10.63 -4.16
N LEU A 66 -14.45 -9.60 -4.62
CA LEU A 66 -15.73 -9.22 -4.04
C LEU A 66 -16.88 -10.08 -4.54
N ASP A 67 -16.81 -10.51 -5.80
CA ASP A 67 -17.72 -11.47 -6.38
C ASP A 67 -17.09 -12.87 -6.36
N GLY A 68 -17.88 -13.87 -5.99
CA GLY A 68 -17.39 -15.21 -5.71
C GLY A 68 -16.86 -15.88 -6.97
N GLY A 69 -15.54 -16.12 -7.00
CA GLY A 69 -14.86 -16.74 -8.14
C GLY A 69 -14.26 -15.76 -9.14
N GLU A 70 -14.53 -14.47 -9.00
CA GLU A 70 -13.95 -13.42 -9.84
C GLU A 70 -12.61 -12.94 -9.29
N HIS A 71 -11.69 -12.62 -10.20
CA HIS A 71 -10.38 -12.07 -9.89
C HIS A 71 -10.19 -10.73 -10.59
N VAL A 72 -10.10 -9.65 -9.81
CA VAL A 72 -9.76 -8.32 -10.35
C VAL A 72 -8.53 -7.78 -9.63
N PHE A 73 -7.42 -7.68 -10.35
CA PHE A 73 -6.22 -6.99 -9.89
C PHE A 73 -6.11 -5.61 -10.51
N LYS A 74 -6.48 -4.58 -9.74
CA LYS A 74 -6.49 -3.19 -10.17
C LYS A 74 -6.39 -2.26 -8.96
N SER A 75 -5.44 -1.31 -8.99
CA SER A 75 -5.39 -0.26 -7.98
C SER A 75 -6.62 0.67 -8.08
N LEU A 76 -7.26 0.96 -6.95
CA LEU A 76 -8.25 2.04 -6.82
C LEU A 76 -7.65 3.18 -5.97
N PRO A 77 -7.05 4.21 -6.60
CA PRO A 77 -6.24 5.23 -5.92
C PRO A 77 -6.98 6.05 -4.86
N ALA A 78 -8.31 6.14 -4.95
CA ALA A 78 -9.13 6.86 -3.97
C ALA A 78 -9.30 6.10 -2.64
N CYS A 79 -9.09 4.77 -2.63
CA CYS A 79 -9.11 3.96 -1.43
C CYS A 79 -7.76 4.08 -0.71
N GLN A 80 -7.64 4.99 0.26
CA GLN A 80 -6.38 5.24 0.95
C GLN A 80 -6.59 5.55 2.43
N PHE A 81 -5.56 5.24 3.21
CA PHE A 81 -5.33 5.91 4.49
C PHE A 81 -4.42 7.11 4.24
N SER A 82 -4.72 8.23 4.90
CA SER A 82 -3.89 9.43 4.84
C SER A 82 -3.48 9.85 6.24
N ILE A 83 -2.27 10.38 6.35
CA ILE A 83 -1.76 10.99 7.57
C ILE A 83 -1.70 12.50 7.40
N PHE A 84 -2.02 13.22 8.47
CA PHE A 84 -1.80 14.65 8.61
C PHE A 84 -0.95 14.87 9.85
N GLU A 85 0.08 15.71 9.72
CA GLU A 85 0.91 16.12 10.83
C GLU A 85 1.24 17.60 10.77
N GLN A 86 1.33 18.22 11.94
CA GLN A 86 1.77 19.59 12.10
C GLN A 86 2.44 19.73 13.47
N SER A 87 3.77 19.79 13.45
CA SER A 87 4.55 20.13 14.64
C SER A 87 4.36 21.60 15.00
N GLU A 88 4.59 21.94 16.26
CA GLU A 88 4.62 23.33 16.71
C GLU A 88 5.65 24.11 15.88
N ASN A 89 5.26 25.29 15.39
CA ASN A 89 6.08 26.15 14.53
C ASN A 89 6.49 25.57 13.16
N SER A 90 5.84 24.49 12.69
CA SER A 90 6.06 23.91 11.35
C SER A 90 4.83 24.03 10.47
N SER A 91 5.03 24.04 9.14
CA SER A 91 3.91 23.94 8.20
C SER A 91 3.26 22.56 8.28
N ALA A 92 1.94 22.54 8.16
CA ALA A 92 1.19 21.29 8.08
C ALA A 92 1.56 20.47 6.84
N GLN A 93 1.60 19.15 6.98
CA GLN A 93 1.82 18.21 5.89
C GLN A 93 0.75 17.12 5.93
N ALA A 94 0.39 16.62 4.75
CA ALA A 94 -0.53 15.50 4.62
C ALA A 94 -0.08 14.58 3.49
N TYR A 95 -0.13 13.28 3.72
CA TYR A 95 0.27 12.26 2.74
C TYR A 95 -0.79 11.17 2.65
N ALA A 96 -1.12 10.73 1.43
CA ALA A 96 -1.73 9.43 1.19
C ALA A 96 -0.67 8.35 1.37
N LEU A 97 -0.95 7.33 2.18
CA LEU A 97 0.00 6.26 2.55
C LEU A 97 0.10 5.18 1.46
N CYS A 98 0.45 5.64 0.27
CA CYS A 98 0.79 4.84 -0.90
C CYS A 98 1.99 5.48 -1.60
N THR A 99 2.97 4.68 -2.00
CA THR A 99 4.20 5.17 -2.65
C THR A 99 4.06 5.38 -4.15
N GLU A 100 2.97 4.89 -4.74
CA GLU A 100 2.68 5.02 -6.17
C GLU A 100 1.45 5.92 -6.39
N PRO A 101 1.61 7.10 -7.02
CA PRO A 101 0.48 7.90 -7.47
C PRO A 101 -0.23 7.23 -8.67
N PRO A 102 -1.49 7.60 -8.95
CA PRO A 102 -2.19 7.14 -10.14
C PRO A 102 -1.57 7.69 -11.44
N GLU A 103 -1.43 6.81 -12.43
CA GLU A 103 -0.84 7.14 -13.74
C GLU A 103 -1.75 8.02 -14.63
N ASP A 104 -3.06 8.00 -14.37
CA ASP A 104 -4.06 8.74 -15.16
C ASP A 104 -4.16 10.24 -14.82
N GLY A 105 -3.34 10.71 -13.87
CA GLY A 105 -3.33 12.10 -13.40
C GLY A 105 -4.54 12.48 -12.53
N SER A 106 -5.39 11.53 -12.18
CA SER A 106 -6.41 11.72 -11.14
C SER A 106 -5.76 12.01 -9.79
N LEU A 107 -6.53 12.59 -8.86
CA LEU A 107 -6.05 12.89 -7.49
C LEU A 107 -4.75 13.72 -7.41
N LYS A 108 -4.37 14.47 -8.46
CA LYS A 108 -3.14 15.28 -8.54
C LYS A 108 -2.90 16.31 -7.42
N ARG A 109 -3.92 16.57 -6.60
CA ARG A 109 -3.81 17.46 -5.43
C ARG A 109 -3.32 16.73 -4.18
N TRP A 110 -3.39 15.41 -4.17
CA TRP A 110 -2.91 14.59 -3.06
C TRP A 110 -1.39 14.50 -3.14
N GLN A 111 -0.75 14.61 -1.97
CA GLN A 111 0.66 14.26 -1.85
C GLN A 111 0.75 12.78 -1.51
N TRP A 112 1.59 12.05 -2.25
CA TRP A 112 1.80 10.62 -2.10
C TRP A 112 3.04 10.37 -1.23
N TYR A 113 3.06 9.25 -0.52
CA TYR A 113 4.12 8.97 0.44
C TYR A 113 5.45 8.76 -0.29
N PRO A 114 6.56 9.37 0.16
CA PRO A 114 7.83 9.25 -0.54
C PRO A 114 8.37 7.81 -0.47
N THR A 115 8.97 7.34 -1.55
CA THR A 115 9.82 6.15 -1.52
C THR A 115 11.13 6.49 -0.78
N SER A 116 11.79 5.49 -0.23
CA SER A 116 13.01 5.63 0.60
C SER A 116 14.21 6.33 -0.09
N GLY A 117 14.11 6.66 -1.39
CA GLY A 117 15.10 7.45 -2.13
C GLY A 117 14.78 8.95 -2.27
N GLY A 118 13.64 9.44 -1.77
CA GLY A 118 13.15 10.80 -1.99
C GLY A 118 13.36 11.80 -0.86
N ALA A 119 13.85 11.37 0.31
CA ALA A 119 14.19 12.28 1.41
C ALA A 119 15.58 12.86 1.17
N GLY A 120 15.61 14.17 0.88
CA GLY A 120 16.79 14.90 0.44
C GLY A 120 18.06 14.61 1.23
N GLU A 121 19.11 14.32 0.48
CA GLU A 121 20.48 14.58 0.86
C GLU A 121 20.64 16.11 1.03
N GLN A 122 20.43 16.59 2.25
CA GLN A 122 21.00 17.84 2.74
C GLN A 122 21.76 17.52 4.02
N ARG A 123 23.06 17.29 3.86
CA ARG A 123 24.05 17.56 4.90
C ARG A 123 24.27 19.06 5.01
#